data_AF-A0A0D3H2B5-F1
#
_entry.id   AF-A0A0D3H2B5-F1
#
_cell.length_a   1.000
_cell.length_b   1.000
_cell.length_c   1.000
_cell.angle_alpha   90.00
_cell.angle_beta   90.00
_cell.angle_gamma   90.00
#
_symmetry.space_group_name_H-M   'P 1'
#
loop_
_entity.id
_entity.type
_entity.pdbx_description
1 polymer ?
#
loop_
_entity_poly.entity_id
_entity_poly.type
_entity_poly.pdbx_seq_one_letter_code
_entity_poly.pdbx_strand_id
1 'polypeptide(L)'
;MAHPHRLAAVLALILLASPAAMRAAEAACAGEKFPAGRAYAACEDLPSLGAALHYTYDASKSSLSVAFVAAPASPGGWVAWGLNPTGEGMAGTQALVALKGGSSSSAPAVKTYNITGYVALGGASTPIAQSVL
;
A
#
# COMPACT_ATOMS: atom_id res chain seq x y z
N MET A 1 -37.71 39.83 1.58
CA MET A 1 -38.42 38.54 1.75
C MET A 1 -37.81 37.51 0.82
N ALA A 2 -36.83 36.74 1.32
CA ALA A 2 -36.26 35.63 0.56
C ALA A 2 -37.30 34.50 0.52
N HIS A 3 -37.67 34.07 -0.69
CA HIS A 3 -38.72 33.09 -0.89
C HIS A 3 -38.17 31.69 -0.51
N PRO A 4 -38.80 30.97 0.43
CA PRO A 4 -38.28 29.74 1.01
C PRO A 4 -38.01 28.64 -0.05
N HIS A 5 -38.76 28.67 -1.15
CA HIS A 5 -38.57 27.79 -2.30
C HIS A 5 -37.26 28.02 -3.07
N ARG A 6 -36.74 29.26 -3.10
CA ARG A 6 -35.46 29.57 -3.77
C ARG A 6 -34.25 29.11 -2.95
N LEU A 7 -34.35 29.19 -1.62
CA LEU A 7 -33.31 28.67 -0.71
C LEU A 7 -33.24 27.13 -0.76
N ALA A 8 -34.39 26.45 -0.80
CA ALA A 8 -34.46 24.99 -0.93
C ALA A 8 -33.89 24.49 -2.27
N ALA A 9 -34.19 25.19 -3.37
CA ALA A 9 -33.65 24.85 -4.70
C ALA A 9 -32.13 25.07 -4.78
N VAL A 10 -31.60 26.13 -4.17
CA VAL A 10 -30.15 26.38 -4.10
C VAL A 10 -29.44 25.35 -3.21
N LEU A 11 -30.02 24.95 -2.08
CA LEU A 11 -29.47 23.87 -1.25
C LEU A 11 -29.45 22.53 -2.01
N ALA A 12 -30.54 22.19 -2.71
CA ALA A 12 -30.60 20.97 -3.51
C ALA A 12 -29.55 20.94 -4.64
N LEU A 13 -29.31 22.08 -5.29
CA LEU A 13 -28.31 22.19 -6.35
C LEU A 13 -26.87 22.05 -5.82
N ILE A 14 -26.58 22.53 -4.61
CA ILE A 14 -25.28 22.38 -3.94
C ILE A 14 -25.02 20.92 -3.53
N LEU A 15 -26.06 20.19 -3.09
CA LEU A 15 -25.96 18.75 -2.81
C LEU A 15 -25.74 17.90 -4.08
N LEU A 16 -26.35 18.28 -5.21
CA LEU A 16 -26.19 17.58 -6.50
C LEU A 16 -24.85 17.87 -7.20
N ALA A 17 -24.21 19.01 -6.88
CA ALA A 17 -22.95 19.44 -7.47
C ALA A 17 -21.69 19.03 -6.68
N SER A 18 -21.84 18.21 -5.65
CA SER A 18 -20.71 17.71 -4.86
C SER A 18 -20.36 16.28 -5.28
N PRO A 19 -19.49 16.05 -6.27
CA PRO A 19 -18.72 14.81 -6.35
C PRO A 19 -17.64 14.88 -5.26
N ALA A 20 -18.07 14.92 -4.00
CA ALA A 20 -17.18 14.59 -2.91
C ALA A 20 -16.85 13.11 -3.11
N ALA A 21 -15.63 12.88 -3.59
CA ALA A 21 -15.06 11.60 -3.92
C ALA A 21 -15.34 10.53 -2.85
N MET A 22 -16.46 9.85 -2.96
CA MET A 22 -16.56 8.48 -2.48
C MET A 22 -15.82 7.64 -3.52
N ARG A 23 -14.47 7.75 -3.56
CA ARG A 23 -13.73 6.51 -3.72
C ARG A 23 -14.01 5.78 -2.43
N ALA A 24 -15.03 4.92 -2.45
CA ALA A 24 -14.98 3.77 -1.57
C ALA A 24 -13.56 3.23 -1.75
N ALA A 25 -12.78 3.19 -0.68
CA ALA A 25 -11.73 2.20 -0.61
C ALA A 25 -12.51 0.88 -0.75
N GLU A 26 -12.63 0.37 -1.97
CA GLU A 26 -12.97 -1.04 -2.15
C GLU A 26 -11.99 -1.75 -1.23
N ALA A 27 -12.51 -2.50 -0.26
CA ALA A 27 -11.71 -3.29 0.66
C ALA A 27 -10.64 -3.98 -0.18
N ALA A 28 -9.37 -3.62 0.02
CA ALA A 28 -8.28 -4.05 -0.85
C ALA A 28 -8.12 -5.57 -0.81
N CYS A 29 -8.65 -6.21 0.25
CA CYS A 29 -8.82 -7.65 0.32
C CYS A 29 -9.77 -8.30 -0.70
N ALA A 30 -10.67 -7.53 -1.34
CA ALA A 30 -11.71 -8.03 -2.22
C ALA A 30 -11.60 -7.42 -3.63
N GLY A 31 -10.55 -7.76 -4.37
CA GLY A 31 -10.42 -7.31 -5.76
C GLY A 31 -9.08 -7.59 -6.43
N GLU A 32 -8.03 -7.83 -5.64
CA GLU A 32 -6.68 -7.96 -6.15
C GLU A 32 -6.46 -9.26 -6.92
N LYS A 33 -5.88 -9.13 -8.12
CA LYS A 33 -5.56 -10.28 -8.98
C LYS A 33 -4.07 -10.56 -8.93
N PHE A 34 -3.72 -11.65 -8.27
CA PHE A 34 -2.34 -12.09 -8.18
C PHE A 34 -1.89 -12.87 -9.43
N PRO A 35 -0.56 -12.95 -9.68
CA PRO A 35 0.00 -13.82 -10.70
C PRO A 35 -0.45 -15.28 -10.52
N ALA A 36 -0.49 -16.04 -11.62
CA ALA A 36 -0.91 -17.43 -11.60
C ALA A 36 -0.12 -18.25 -10.55
N GLY A 37 -0.84 -19.07 -9.78
CA GLY A 37 -0.25 -19.90 -8.72
C GLY A 37 0.04 -19.18 -7.41
N ARG A 38 -0.32 -17.89 -7.26
CA ARG A 38 -0.21 -17.15 -6.00
C ARG A 38 -1.59 -16.94 -5.39
N ALA A 39 -1.80 -17.55 -4.23
CA ALA A 39 -2.98 -17.36 -3.39
C ALA A 39 -2.54 -17.22 -1.93
N TYR A 40 -3.32 -16.47 -1.15
CA TYR A 40 -3.03 -16.17 0.24
C TYR A 40 -4.21 -16.59 1.11
N ALA A 41 -3.94 -17.19 2.26
CA ALA A 41 -4.94 -17.76 3.16
C ALA A 41 -5.67 -16.69 3.99
N ALA A 42 -4.98 -15.58 4.28
CA ALA A 42 -5.50 -14.46 5.03
C ALA A 42 -5.36 -13.17 4.23
N CYS A 43 -6.25 -12.22 4.55
CA CYS A 43 -6.13 -10.86 4.10
C CYS A 43 -6.59 -9.89 5.20
N GLU A 44 -5.88 -8.77 5.32
CA GLU A 44 -6.18 -7.69 6.25
C GLU A 44 -6.08 -6.34 5.54
N ASP A 45 -7.16 -5.56 5.58
CA ASP A 45 -7.12 -4.14 5.21
C ASP A 45 -6.41 -3.35 6.31
N LEU A 46 -5.38 -2.59 5.93
CA LEU A 46 -4.62 -1.77 6.86
C LEU A 46 -5.36 -0.46 7.15
N PRO A 47 -5.20 0.13 8.35
CA PRO A 47 -6.00 1.27 8.80
C PRO A 47 -5.74 2.57 8.03
N SER A 48 -4.73 2.61 7.16
CA SER A 48 -4.35 3.82 6.43
C SER A 48 -3.85 3.49 5.03
N LEU A 49 -3.78 4.52 4.19
CA LEU A 49 -3.24 4.47 2.82
C LEU A 49 -4.03 3.60 1.83
N GLY A 50 -5.21 3.08 2.22
CA GLY A 50 -5.98 2.15 1.40
C GLY A 50 -5.16 0.91 1.04
N ALA A 51 -4.32 0.46 1.96
CA ALA A 51 -3.40 -0.65 1.76
C ALA A 51 -3.97 -1.94 2.33
N ALA A 52 -3.53 -3.08 1.79
CA ALA A 52 -3.85 -4.40 2.33
C ALA A 52 -2.63 -5.32 2.41
N LEU A 53 -2.69 -6.23 3.36
CA LEU A 53 -1.76 -7.34 3.51
C LEU A 53 -2.48 -8.65 3.20
N HIS A 54 -2.02 -9.35 2.18
CA HIS A 54 -2.41 -10.73 1.91
C HIS A 54 -1.27 -11.64 2.36
N TYR A 55 -1.56 -12.66 3.15
CA TYR A 55 -0.51 -13.53 3.65
C TYR A 55 -0.94 -14.99 3.87
N THR A 56 0.06 -15.87 3.84
CA THR A 56 -0.04 -17.26 4.31
C THR A 56 1.17 -17.53 5.19
N TYR A 57 0.93 -17.92 6.44
CA TYR A 57 1.98 -18.36 7.34
C TYR A 57 1.95 -19.89 7.45
N ASP A 58 3.09 -20.51 7.18
CA ASP A 58 3.31 -21.93 7.41
C ASP A 58 4.21 -22.09 8.64
N ALA A 59 3.59 -22.37 9.78
CA ALA A 59 4.28 -22.54 11.05
C ALA A 59 5.27 -23.71 11.05
N SER A 60 4.99 -24.79 10.29
CA SER A 60 5.86 -25.97 10.24
C SER A 60 7.19 -25.68 9.54
N LYS A 61 7.16 -24.74 8.58
CA LYS A 61 8.34 -24.29 7.83
C LYS A 61 8.88 -22.94 8.32
N SER A 62 8.27 -22.36 9.35
CA SER A 62 8.56 -20.98 9.81
C SER A 62 8.59 -19.96 8.66
N SER A 63 7.71 -20.12 7.67
CA SER A 63 7.75 -19.31 6.44
C SER A 63 6.49 -18.47 6.28
N LEU A 64 6.69 -17.22 5.85
CA LEU A 64 5.63 -16.24 5.63
C LEU A 64 5.65 -15.81 4.16
N SER A 65 4.57 -16.11 3.44
CA SER A 65 4.33 -15.58 2.09
C SER A 65 3.43 -14.36 2.19
N VAL A 66 3.85 -13.23 1.64
CA VAL A 66 3.13 -11.95 1.72
C VAL A 66 2.98 -11.31 0.34
N ALA A 67 1.83 -10.69 0.10
CA ALA A 67 1.65 -9.62 -0.87
C ALA A 67 1.13 -8.37 -0.15
N PHE A 68 1.86 -7.28 -0.32
CA PHE A 68 1.44 -5.95 0.12
C PHE A 68 0.89 -5.19 -1.07
N VAL A 69 -0.29 -4.62 -0.90
CA VAL A 69 -1.01 -3.86 -1.93
C VAL A 69 -1.22 -2.45 -1.43
N ALA A 70 -0.78 -1.47 -2.20
CA ALA A 70 -1.00 -0.05 -1.92
C ALA A 70 -0.81 0.78 -3.20
N ALA A 71 -1.54 1.89 -3.30
CA ALA A 71 -1.29 2.90 -4.32
C ALA A 71 -0.17 3.85 -3.86
N PRO A 72 0.79 4.21 -4.73
CA PRO A 72 1.75 5.28 -4.42
C PRO A 72 1.02 6.61 -4.18
N ALA A 73 1.55 7.43 -3.26
CA ALA A 73 0.94 8.71 -2.90
C ALA A 73 0.90 9.73 -4.06
N SER A 74 1.75 9.56 -5.08
CA SER A 74 1.80 10.41 -6.27
C SER A 74 2.31 9.63 -7.49
N PRO A 75 2.07 10.12 -8.73
CA PRO A 75 2.72 9.57 -9.91
C PRO A 75 4.25 9.55 -9.75
N GLY A 76 4.86 8.39 -10.00
CA GLY A 76 6.30 8.19 -9.80
C GLY A 76 6.73 8.04 -8.34
N GLY A 77 5.79 8.00 -7.39
CA GLY A 77 6.05 7.66 -6.00
C GLY A 77 6.38 6.17 -5.81
N TRP A 78 6.53 5.80 -4.55
CA TRP A 78 6.84 4.45 -4.11
C TRP A 78 5.90 4.03 -2.98
N VAL A 79 5.83 2.73 -2.73
CA VAL A 79 5.16 2.15 -1.56
C VAL A 79 6.11 1.17 -0.87
N ALA A 80 5.96 1.00 0.43
CA ALA A 80 6.76 0.05 1.18
C ALA A 80 5.97 -0.60 2.30
N TRP A 81 6.40 -1.79 2.66
CA TRP A 81 5.97 -2.51 3.86
C TRP A 81 7.19 -3.14 4.52
N GLY A 82 7.20 -3.28 5.84
CA GLY A 82 8.34 -3.85 6.53
C GLY A 82 8.00 -4.45 7.89
N LEU A 83 8.92 -5.30 8.35
CA LEU A 83 8.87 -5.97 9.65
C LEU A 83 9.90 -5.34 10.58
N ASN A 84 9.53 -5.14 11.85
CA ASN A 84 10.39 -4.53 12.87
C ASN A 84 10.78 -5.56 13.94
N PRO A 85 11.71 -6.49 13.65
CA PRO A 85 12.06 -7.54 14.60
C PRO A 85 12.85 -7.04 15.82
N THR A 86 13.41 -5.83 15.77
CA THR A 86 14.37 -5.33 16.77
C THR A 86 13.82 -4.21 17.67
N GLY A 87 12.62 -3.69 17.40
CA GLY A 87 12.03 -2.62 18.20
C GLY A 87 10.86 -1.93 17.51
N GLU A 88 10.29 -0.92 18.17
CA GLU A 88 9.23 -0.10 17.60
C GLU A 88 9.84 1.11 16.87
N GLY A 89 9.63 1.21 15.56
CA GLY A 89 10.14 2.31 14.75
C GLY A 89 10.56 1.89 13.34
N MET A 90 11.05 2.86 12.58
CA MET A 90 11.52 2.63 11.21
C MET A 90 12.99 2.18 11.17
N ALA A 91 13.81 2.61 12.15
CA ALA A 91 15.15 2.10 12.30
C ALA A 91 15.09 0.67 12.85
N GLY A 92 15.82 -0.25 12.22
CA GLY A 92 15.77 -1.70 12.49
C GLY A 92 14.73 -2.45 11.65
N THR A 93 13.99 -1.78 10.77
CA THR A 93 12.99 -2.40 9.89
C THR A 93 13.64 -3.16 8.73
N GLN A 94 13.19 -4.38 8.48
CA GLN A 94 13.40 -5.06 7.20
C GLN A 94 12.23 -4.76 6.27
N ALA A 95 12.47 -3.96 5.23
CA ALA A 95 11.42 -3.44 4.35
C ALA A 95 11.51 -4.02 2.94
N LEU A 96 10.35 -4.26 2.32
CA LEU A 96 10.19 -4.37 0.88
C LEU A 96 9.69 -3.03 0.36
N VAL A 97 10.40 -2.46 -0.61
CA VAL A 97 10.05 -1.18 -1.24
C VAL A 97 9.79 -1.41 -2.71
N ALA A 98 8.60 -1.07 -3.16
CA ALA A 98 8.21 -1.06 -4.56
C ALA A 98 8.43 0.34 -5.13
N LEU A 99 9.42 0.47 -6.00
CA LEU A 99 9.81 1.70 -6.68
C LEU A 99 9.22 1.70 -8.09
N LYS A 100 9.11 2.90 -8.68
CA LYS A 100 8.82 3.02 -10.12
C LYS A 100 9.81 2.18 -10.93
N GLY A 101 9.30 1.43 -11.90
CA GLY A 101 10.13 0.76 -12.88
C GLY A 101 11.01 1.75 -13.66
N GLY A 102 12.10 1.24 -14.24
CA GLY A 102 12.96 2.03 -15.11
C GLY A 102 12.21 2.53 -16.36
N SER A 103 12.84 3.41 -17.14
CA SER A 103 12.22 4.06 -18.31
C SER A 103 11.64 3.08 -19.36
N SER A 104 12.06 1.81 -19.36
CA SER A 104 11.62 0.76 -20.26
C SER A 104 10.55 -0.18 -19.69
N SER A 105 10.16 -0.05 -18.41
CA SER A 105 9.21 -0.95 -17.77
C SER A 105 8.17 -0.20 -16.92
N SER A 106 6.90 -0.50 -17.16
CA SER A 106 5.78 -0.01 -16.36
C SER A 106 5.64 -0.76 -15.03
N ALA A 107 6.26 -1.93 -14.91
CA ALA A 107 6.18 -2.76 -13.71
C ALA A 107 7.04 -2.17 -12.58
N PRO A 108 6.56 -2.17 -11.32
CA PRO A 108 7.36 -1.73 -10.18
C PRO A 108 8.62 -2.58 -10.00
N ALA A 109 9.73 -1.93 -9.66
CA ALA A 109 10.93 -2.61 -9.20
C ALA A 109 10.85 -2.81 -7.68
N VAL A 110 10.78 -4.05 -7.22
CA VAL A 110 10.73 -4.37 -5.79
C VAL A 110 12.13 -4.70 -5.29
N LYS A 111 12.54 -4.07 -4.19
CA LYS A 111 13.83 -4.28 -3.54
C LYS A 111 13.64 -4.45 -2.03
N THR A 112 14.49 -5.23 -1.40
CA THR A 112 14.53 -5.41 0.06
C THR A 112 15.55 -4.45 0.67
N TYR A 113 15.27 -3.92 1.86
CA TYR A 113 16.10 -2.93 2.53
C TYR A 113 16.22 -3.27 4.01
N ASN A 114 17.42 -3.10 4.56
CA ASN A 114 17.61 -2.97 6.00
C ASN A 114 17.63 -1.48 6.34
N ILE A 115 16.59 -1.00 6.99
CA ILE A 115 16.47 0.42 7.34
C ILE A 115 17.20 0.66 8.65
N THR A 116 18.38 1.27 8.60
CA THR A 116 19.23 1.50 9.79
C THR A 116 19.04 2.88 10.41
N GLY A 117 18.28 3.76 9.77
CA GLY A 117 18.04 5.13 10.24
C GLY A 117 17.20 5.94 9.26
N TYR A 118 17.01 7.21 9.60
CA TYR A 118 16.16 8.15 8.87
C TYR A 118 16.96 8.91 7.81
N VAL A 119 17.39 8.19 6.78
CA VAL A 119 18.12 8.75 5.63
C VAL A 119 17.39 8.44 4.34
N ALA A 120 17.58 9.28 3.32
CA ALA A 120 17.00 9.04 2.01
C ALA A 120 17.52 7.71 1.44
N LEU A 121 16.62 6.92 0.83
CA LEU A 121 16.98 5.70 0.14
C LEU A 121 17.86 6.05 -1.07
N GLY A 122 19.17 5.87 -0.94
CA GLY A 122 20.11 6.08 -2.04
C GLY A 122 20.06 4.94 -3.06
N GLY A 123 20.54 5.19 -4.28
CA GLY A 123 20.63 4.17 -5.34
C GLY A 123 21.50 2.95 -4.99
N ALA A 124 22.36 3.10 -3.98
CA ALA A 124 23.26 2.07 -3.45
C ALA A 124 22.70 1.28 -2.26
N SER A 125 21.43 1.49 -1.89
CA SER A 125 20.81 0.68 -0.84
C SER A 125 20.80 -0.77 -1.29
N THR A 126 21.61 -1.58 -0.62
CA THR A 126 21.86 -2.96 -1.02
C THR A 126 20.61 -3.78 -0.73
N PRO A 127 20.05 -4.48 -1.73
CA PRO A 127 19.11 -5.56 -1.50
C PRO A 127 19.70 -6.47 -0.41
N ILE A 128 18.88 -6.87 0.55
CA ILE A 128 19.24 -8.02 1.38
C ILE A 128 19.30 -9.21 0.43
N ALA A 129 20.51 -9.54 -0.02
CA ALA A 129 20.81 -10.85 -0.53
C ALA A 129 21.00 -11.72 0.71
N GLN A 130 19.96 -12.42 1.16
CA GLN A 130 20.06 -13.77 1.72
C GLN A 130 18.71 -14.32 2.18
N SER A 131 18.36 -15.45 1.56
CA SER A 131 17.92 -16.71 2.17
C SER A 131 17.26 -16.59 3.54
N VAL A 132 15.92 -16.73 3.55
CA VAL A 132 15.24 -17.25 4.74
C VAL A 132 15.53 -18.75 4.76
N LEU A 133 16.21 -19.23 5.81
CA LEU A 133 16.37 -20.66 6.11
C LEU A 133 14.99 -21.33 6.26
#